data_AF-A0A7R9TGC3-F1
#
_entry.id   AF-A0A7R9TGC3-F1
#
_cell.length_a   1.000
_cell.length_b   1.000
_cell.length_c   1.000
_cell.angle_alpha   90.00
_cell.angle_beta   90.00
_cell.angle_gamma   90.00
#
_symmetry.space_group_name_H-M   'P 1'
#
loop_
_entity.id
_entity.type
_entity.pdbx_description
1 polymer ?
#
loop_
_entity_poly.entity_id
_entity_poly.type
_entity_poly.pdbx_seq_one_letter_code
_entity_poly.pdbx_strand_id
1 'polypeptide(L)'
;ERVDVALAAVNNALAGGMGWGDLEIMIREETRAGNPVAGTIKSLDLANNKITVTLANHLDDDEDDEDEEEEDGEDEDKDGDEDDAGEGDDEKSSERKRKQQQKKLRRKRRKAVAVELDLSLSAYANARTHFEKKKKHATKHDKTLAQTERAVAAAEKKAKADFARVRATAKGEATKTRETFWFEKFWWFVTTENCLVVSARDAAQTDAMLKKYVSRDSDAIVHADVAGAPLTLVKAPPGSSVVGGGGGGG
;
A
#
# COMPACT_ATOMS: atom_id res chain seq x y z
N GLU A 1 13.94 -45.24 9.25
CA GLU A 1 13.80 -46.08 10.46
C GLU A 1 12.54 -45.80 11.26
N ARG A 2 12.52 -44.92 12.28
CA ARG A 2 11.32 -44.72 13.15
C ARG A 2 10.03 -44.47 12.36
N VAL A 3 10.12 -43.71 11.28
CA VAL A 3 9.00 -43.44 10.36
C VAL A 3 8.55 -44.70 9.62
N ASP A 4 9.47 -45.51 9.08
CA ASP A 4 9.14 -46.76 8.41
C ASP A 4 8.53 -47.79 9.38
N VAL A 5 8.97 -47.81 10.64
CA VAL A 5 8.36 -48.63 11.70
C VAL A 5 6.94 -48.14 12.02
N ALA A 6 6.69 -46.82 12.06
CA ALA A 6 5.35 -46.27 12.24
C ALA A 6 4.42 -46.61 11.06
N LEU A 7 4.89 -46.46 9.83
CA LEU A 7 4.15 -46.83 8.61
C LEU A 7 3.82 -48.33 8.59
N ALA A 8 4.79 -49.19 8.95
CA ALA A 8 4.59 -50.63 9.03
C ALA A 8 3.63 -51.04 10.16
N ALA A 9 3.73 -50.43 11.34
CA ALA A 9 2.83 -50.69 12.47
C ALA A 9 1.38 -50.33 12.14
N VAL A 10 1.15 -49.14 11.55
CA VAL A 10 -0.18 -48.74 11.06
C VAL A 10 -0.67 -49.71 9.99
N ASN A 11 0.11 -49.96 8.93
CA ASN A 11 -0.31 -50.86 7.84
C ASN A 11 -0.61 -52.29 8.31
N ASN A 12 0.10 -52.80 9.32
CA ASN A 12 -0.20 -54.10 9.93
C ASN A 12 -1.53 -54.09 10.70
N ALA A 13 -1.84 -53.02 11.45
CA ALA A 13 -3.15 -52.86 12.09
C ALA A 13 -4.29 -52.72 11.07
N LEU A 14 -4.04 -52.06 9.94
CA LEU A 14 -5.02 -51.94 8.84
C LEU A 14 -5.28 -53.30 8.20
N ALA A 15 -4.23 -54.08 7.94
CA ALA A 15 -4.33 -55.45 7.43
C ALA A 15 -5.02 -56.41 8.41
N GLY A 16 -4.96 -56.13 9.72
CA GLY A 16 -5.75 -56.80 10.76
C GLY A 16 -7.23 -56.40 10.81
N GLY A 17 -7.67 -55.43 9.99
CA GLY A 17 -9.07 -54.98 9.94
C GLY A 17 -9.48 -54.00 11.05
N MET A 18 -8.53 -53.39 11.75
CA MET A 18 -8.80 -52.44 12.84
C MET A 18 -9.42 -51.13 12.33
N GLY A 19 -10.43 -50.59 13.03
CA GLY A 19 -11.15 -49.37 12.64
C GLY A 19 -10.41 -48.07 12.98
N TRP A 20 -10.85 -46.96 12.35
CA TRP A 20 -10.27 -45.61 12.54
C TRP A 20 -10.23 -45.16 14.00
N GLY A 21 -11.30 -45.43 14.76
CA GLY A 21 -11.37 -45.08 16.19
C GLY A 21 -10.50 -45.99 17.06
N ASP A 22 -10.54 -47.30 16.79
CA ASP A 22 -9.80 -48.30 17.58
C ASP A 22 -8.29 -48.11 17.46
N LEU A 23 -7.80 -47.80 16.26
CA LEU A 23 -6.38 -47.52 16.02
C LEU A 23 -5.95 -46.19 16.67
N GLU A 24 -6.80 -45.17 16.70
CA GLU A 24 -6.48 -43.92 17.39
C GLU A 24 -6.44 -44.14 18.92
N ILE A 25 -7.34 -44.95 19.47
CA ILE A 25 -7.31 -45.35 20.89
C ILE A 25 -6.03 -46.14 21.19
N MET A 26 -5.69 -47.16 20.38
CA MET A 26 -4.48 -47.96 20.53
C MET A 26 -3.21 -47.10 20.50
N ILE A 27 -3.09 -46.16 19.55
CA ILE A 27 -1.93 -45.25 19.46
C ILE A 27 -1.85 -44.32 20.68
N ARG A 28 -2.99 -43.83 21.21
CA ARG A 28 -3.00 -43.04 22.46
C ARG A 28 -2.58 -43.88 23.68
N GLU A 29 -3.01 -45.12 23.77
CA GLU A 29 -2.64 -46.05 24.85
C GLU A 29 -1.17 -46.45 24.79
N GLU A 30 -0.64 -46.81 23.61
CA GLU A 30 0.78 -47.08 23.42
C GLU A 30 1.65 -45.84 23.66
N THR A 31 1.19 -44.65 23.27
CA THR A 31 1.88 -43.39 23.59
C THR A 31 1.93 -43.16 25.10
N ARG A 32 0.84 -43.47 25.83
CA ARG A 32 0.79 -43.40 27.29
C ARG A 32 1.66 -44.47 27.97
N ALA A 33 1.82 -45.63 27.34
CA ALA A 33 2.78 -46.67 27.75
C ALA A 33 4.24 -46.32 27.41
N GLY A 34 4.49 -45.23 26.69
CA GLY A 34 5.82 -44.73 26.35
C GLY A 34 6.43 -45.31 25.08
N ASN A 35 5.63 -45.91 24.17
CA ASN A 35 6.15 -46.38 22.88
C ASN A 35 6.68 -45.18 22.05
N PRO A 36 7.99 -45.13 21.71
CA PRO A 36 8.57 -44.03 20.95
C PRO A 36 8.04 -43.96 19.51
N VAL A 37 7.49 -45.05 18.95
CA VAL A 37 6.88 -45.05 17.62
C VAL A 37 5.51 -44.37 17.67
N ALA A 38 4.63 -44.82 18.56
CA ALA A 38 3.29 -44.25 18.76
C ALA A 38 3.35 -42.76 19.09
N GLY A 39 4.25 -42.35 20.01
CA GLY A 39 4.46 -40.95 20.38
C GLY A 39 5.03 -40.05 19.28
N THR A 40 5.41 -40.60 18.12
CA THR A 40 5.77 -39.81 16.92
C THR A 40 4.53 -39.51 16.06
N ILE A 41 3.43 -40.27 16.17
CA ILE A 41 2.19 -40.08 15.39
C ILE A 41 1.32 -39.01 16.05
N LYS A 42 0.83 -38.05 15.25
CA LYS A 42 -0.01 -36.92 15.72
C LYS A 42 -1.48 -37.07 15.36
N SER A 43 -1.78 -37.57 14.16
CA SER A 43 -3.14 -37.82 13.68
C SER A 43 -3.15 -38.77 12.48
N LEU A 44 -4.31 -39.37 12.22
CA LEU A 44 -4.57 -40.27 11.09
C LEU A 44 -5.60 -39.63 10.16
N ASP A 45 -5.45 -39.79 8.85
CA ASP A 45 -6.42 -39.39 7.83
C ASP A 45 -6.66 -40.56 6.86
N LEU A 46 -7.58 -41.44 7.28
CA LEU A 46 -7.93 -42.68 6.57
C LEU A 46 -8.58 -42.41 5.20
N ALA A 47 -9.22 -41.25 4.99
CA ALA A 47 -9.88 -40.93 3.74
C ALA A 47 -8.89 -40.67 2.59
N ASN A 48 -7.71 -40.14 2.93
CA ASN A 48 -6.64 -39.83 1.96
C ASN A 48 -5.44 -40.80 2.06
N ASN A 49 -5.56 -41.92 2.80
CA ASN A 49 -4.47 -42.88 3.05
C ASN A 49 -3.22 -42.22 3.69
N LYS A 50 -3.42 -41.26 4.61
CA LYS A 50 -2.35 -40.46 5.22
C LYS A 50 -2.23 -40.65 6.72
N ILE A 51 -1.02 -40.40 7.23
CA ILE A 51 -0.76 -40.13 8.65
C ILE A 51 0.03 -38.83 8.80
N THR A 52 -0.20 -38.10 9.90
CA THR A 52 0.63 -36.94 10.26
C THR A 52 1.58 -37.33 11.38
N VAL A 53 2.88 -37.20 11.12
CA VAL A 53 3.96 -37.63 12.00
C VAL A 53 4.79 -36.42 12.43
N THR A 54 5.12 -36.32 13.71
CA THR A 54 5.87 -35.21 14.29
C THR A 54 7.36 -35.54 14.30
N LEU A 55 8.13 -34.90 13.42
CA LEU A 55 9.56 -35.12 13.27
C LEU A 55 10.33 -33.97 13.92
N ALA A 56 11.26 -34.31 14.83
CA ALA A 56 12.23 -33.34 15.35
C ALA A 56 13.33 -33.13 14.31
N ASN A 57 13.54 -31.87 13.91
CA ASN A 57 14.74 -31.55 13.13
C ASN A 57 15.96 -31.57 14.05
N HIS A 58 17.01 -32.23 13.57
CA HIS A 58 18.29 -32.44 14.26
C HIS A 58 19.46 -32.22 13.28
N LEU A 59 19.17 -31.54 12.17
CA LEU A 59 20.14 -31.08 11.17
C LEU A 59 20.49 -29.60 11.38
N ASP A 60 19.80 -28.93 12.31
CA ASP A 60 20.02 -27.53 12.73
C ASP A 60 20.82 -27.49 14.06
N ASP A 61 21.59 -28.53 14.37
CA ASP A 61 22.40 -28.65 15.59
C ASP A 61 23.92 -28.62 15.26
N ASP A 62 24.31 -28.43 13.98
CA ASP A 62 25.70 -28.36 13.50
C ASP A 62 26.13 -26.95 12.98
N GLU A 63 25.21 -25.98 12.86
CA GLU A 63 25.50 -24.62 12.33
C GLU A 63 25.13 -23.44 13.29
N ASP A 64 24.38 -23.68 14.38
CA ASP A 64 23.75 -22.63 15.22
C ASP A 64 24.29 -22.57 16.69
N ASP A 65 25.41 -23.24 17.02
CA ASP A 65 25.90 -23.35 18.42
C ASP A 65 27.11 -22.42 18.75
N GLU A 66 27.45 -21.44 17.88
CA GLU A 66 28.51 -20.43 18.13
C GLU A 66 28.00 -18.99 18.40
N ASP A 67 26.94 -18.48 17.74
CA ASP A 67 26.51 -17.07 17.87
C ASP A 67 24.99 -16.91 18.09
N GLU A 68 24.53 -17.06 19.34
CA GLU A 68 23.21 -16.56 19.80
C GLU A 68 23.27 -16.01 21.25
N GLU A 69 24.37 -15.32 21.58
CA GLU A 69 24.34 -14.28 22.63
C GLU A 69 23.71 -13.00 22.06
N GLU A 70 23.06 -12.21 22.92
CA GLU A 70 22.39 -10.93 22.62
C GLU A 70 21.26 -10.93 21.57
N GLU A 71 20.04 -11.25 22.03
CA GLU A 71 18.95 -10.26 21.94
C GLU A 71 18.05 -10.39 23.19
N ASP A 72 18.41 -9.69 24.28
CA ASP A 72 17.53 -9.56 25.45
C ASP A 72 16.44 -8.52 25.13
N GLY A 73 15.50 -8.95 24.29
CA GLY A 73 14.31 -8.17 23.99
C GLY A 73 13.53 -7.94 25.28
N GLU A 74 13.66 -6.73 25.81
CA GLU A 74 12.83 -6.19 26.89
C GLU A 74 11.38 -6.08 26.40
N ASP A 75 10.65 -7.21 26.46
CA ASP A 75 9.20 -7.26 26.37
C ASP A 75 8.65 -6.41 27.54
N GLU A 76 8.44 -5.10 27.31
CA GLU A 76 7.71 -4.21 28.22
C GLU A 76 6.23 -4.62 28.31
N ASP A 77 5.96 -5.75 28.99
CA ASP A 77 4.64 -6.13 29.51
C ASP A 77 4.22 -5.10 30.57
N LYS A 78 3.77 -3.94 30.09
CA LYS A 78 3.41 -2.75 30.87
C LYS A 78 2.04 -2.88 31.54
N ASP A 79 1.83 -3.99 32.24
CA ASP A 79 0.77 -4.13 33.24
C ASP A 79 1.24 -3.45 34.53
N GLY A 80 0.76 -2.22 34.74
CA GLY A 80 1.11 -1.42 35.91
C GLY A 80 0.24 -1.73 37.13
N ASP A 81 0.89 -1.88 38.27
CA ASP A 81 0.36 -1.46 39.57
C ASP A 81 1.54 -0.87 40.36
N GLU A 82 1.32 0.20 41.12
CA GLU A 82 2.35 0.79 42.00
C GLU A 82 2.30 0.14 43.40
N ASP A 83 3.32 0.43 44.21
CA ASP A 83 3.43 0.15 45.65
C ASP A 83 3.93 -1.22 46.17
N ASP A 84 4.34 -1.11 47.45
CA ASP A 84 4.86 -2.05 48.44
C ASP A 84 6.31 -2.56 48.33
N ALA A 85 7.06 -2.30 49.41
CA ALA A 85 8.48 -2.62 49.57
C ALA A 85 8.67 -3.73 50.61
N GLY A 86 8.73 -4.98 50.15
CA GLY A 86 8.88 -6.17 50.99
C GLY A 86 10.13 -7.00 50.66
N GLU A 87 10.78 -7.54 51.70
CA GLU A 87 11.94 -8.44 51.61
C GLU A 87 11.52 -9.79 50.97
N GLY A 88 12.23 -10.25 49.91
CA GLY A 88 11.83 -11.48 49.20
C GLY A 88 12.61 -11.80 47.92
N ASP A 89 13.94 -11.67 47.94
CA ASP A 89 14.79 -11.76 46.74
C ASP A 89 14.91 -13.19 46.17
N ASP A 90 15.07 -14.20 47.03
CA ASP A 90 15.26 -15.61 46.64
C ASP A 90 14.09 -16.19 45.83
N GLU A 91 12.85 -15.90 46.20
CA GLU A 91 11.68 -16.45 45.50
C GLU A 91 11.58 -15.91 44.07
N LYS A 92 11.80 -14.59 43.88
CA LYS A 92 11.83 -13.94 42.56
C LYS A 92 12.95 -14.50 41.68
N SER A 93 14.12 -14.82 42.26
CA SER A 93 15.23 -15.52 41.58
C SER A 93 14.83 -16.93 41.11
N SER A 94 14.10 -17.68 41.93
CA SER A 94 13.63 -19.03 41.59
C SER A 94 12.57 -19.03 40.48
N GLU A 95 11.66 -18.06 40.50
CA GLU A 95 10.57 -17.90 39.53
C GLU A 95 11.10 -17.49 38.16
N ARG A 96 12.07 -16.55 38.11
CA ARG A 96 12.78 -16.18 36.87
C ARG A 96 13.48 -17.40 36.25
N LYS A 97 14.20 -18.20 37.05
CA LYS A 97 14.87 -19.44 36.56
C LYS A 97 13.86 -20.46 36.01
N ARG A 98 12.70 -20.66 36.68
CA ARG A 98 11.61 -21.51 36.18
C ARG A 98 11.05 -21.00 34.85
N LYS A 99 10.74 -19.71 34.73
CA LYS A 99 10.24 -19.09 33.48
C LYS A 99 11.26 -19.23 32.34
N GLN A 100 12.55 -18.99 32.60
CA GLN A 100 13.61 -19.12 31.60
C GLN A 100 13.83 -20.58 31.16
N GLN A 101 13.77 -21.54 32.09
CA GLN A 101 13.81 -22.98 31.78
C GLN A 101 12.58 -23.41 30.94
N GLN A 102 11.38 -22.89 31.24
CA GLN A 102 10.21 -23.08 30.38
C GLN A 102 10.37 -22.41 28.99
N LYS A 103 10.95 -21.20 28.88
CA LYS A 103 11.23 -20.53 27.58
C LYS A 103 12.17 -21.41 26.73
N LYS A 104 13.26 -21.95 27.31
CA LYS A 104 14.17 -22.91 26.63
C LYS A 104 13.48 -24.24 26.25
N LEU A 105 12.68 -24.84 27.13
CA LEU A 105 11.91 -26.07 26.81
C LEU A 105 10.86 -25.85 25.72
N ARG A 106 10.20 -24.68 25.70
CA ARG A 106 9.27 -24.28 24.62
C ARG A 106 10.02 -24.07 23.30
N ARG A 107 11.22 -23.46 23.31
CA ARG A 107 12.08 -23.33 22.12
C ARG A 107 12.49 -24.71 21.57
N LYS A 108 12.94 -25.64 22.43
CA LYS A 108 13.27 -27.01 21.99
C LYS A 108 12.07 -27.77 21.43
N ARG A 109 10.85 -27.56 21.95
CA ARG A 109 9.61 -28.11 21.38
C ARG A 109 9.18 -27.45 20.05
N ARG A 110 9.74 -26.28 19.67
CA ARG A 110 9.52 -25.65 18.36
C ARG A 110 10.38 -26.24 17.23
N LYS A 111 11.48 -26.95 17.51
CA LYS A 111 12.24 -27.74 16.50
C LYS A 111 11.48 -28.99 15.98
N ALA A 112 10.20 -29.18 16.35
CA ALA A 112 9.39 -30.33 15.96
C ALA A 112 8.31 -29.97 14.92
N VAL A 113 8.41 -30.54 13.72
CA VAL A 113 7.55 -30.26 12.56
C VAL A 113 6.56 -31.41 12.33
N ALA A 114 5.28 -31.09 12.13
CA ALA A 114 4.28 -32.07 11.72
C ALA A 114 4.29 -32.27 10.20
N VAL A 115 4.49 -33.50 9.74
CA VAL A 115 4.63 -33.86 8.32
C VAL A 115 3.60 -34.92 7.93
N GLU A 116 2.82 -34.66 6.88
CA GLU A 116 1.96 -35.67 6.25
C GLU A 116 2.78 -36.73 5.52
N LEU A 117 2.43 -38.00 5.67
CA LEU A 117 3.01 -39.14 4.98
C LEU A 117 1.90 -40.01 4.40
N ASP A 118 2.09 -40.50 3.17
CA ASP A 118 1.21 -41.46 2.52
C ASP A 118 1.56 -42.88 2.97
N LEU A 119 0.58 -43.65 3.45
CA LEU A 119 0.75 -45.02 3.94
C LEU A 119 1.12 -46.02 2.84
N SER A 120 0.89 -45.70 1.57
CA SER A 120 1.26 -46.53 0.42
C SER A 120 2.73 -46.41 0.02
N LEU A 121 3.46 -45.45 0.59
CA LEU A 121 4.83 -45.11 0.23
C LEU A 121 5.80 -45.33 1.41
N SER A 122 7.03 -45.77 1.13
CA SER A 122 8.10 -45.82 2.15
C SER A 122 8.47 -44.41 2.65
N ALA A 123 9.17 -44.29 3.79
CA ALA A 123 9.55 -42.97 4.30
C ALA A 123 10.44 -42.21 3.31
N TYR A 124 11.34 -42.92 2.60
CA TYR A 124 12.20 -42.33 1.56
C TYR A 124 11.40 -41.86 0.34
N ALA A 125 10.42 -42.63 -0.12
CA ALA A 125 9.53 -42.22 -1.21
C ALA A 125 8.70 -40.99 -0.81
N ASN A 126 8.12 -40.98 0.39
CA ASN A 126 7.41 -39.84 0.97
C ASN A 126 8.28 -38.58 1.02
N ALA A 127 9.49 -38.68 1.59
CA ALA A 127 10.47 -37.59 1.67
C ALA A 127 10.82 -37.04 0.28
N ARG A 128 11.03 -37.93 -0.70
CA ARG A 128 11.23 -37.53 -2.10
C ARG A 128 10.04 -36.76 -2.67
N THR A 129 8.79 -37.17 -2.40
CA THR A 129 7.63 -36.39 -2.87
C THR A 129 7.63 -34.97 -2.29
N HIS A 130 8.02 -34.80 -1.03
CA HIS A 130 8.09 -33.49 -0.37
C HIS A 130 9.25 -32.63 -0.91
N PHE A 131 10.40 -33.22 -1.22
CA PHE A 131 11.48 -32.51 -1.90
C PHE A 131 11.08 -32.08 -3.32
N GLU A 132 10.42 -32.95 -4.08
CA GLU A 132 9.88 -32.60 -5.40
C GLU A 132 8.77 -31.54 -5.31
N LYS A 133 7.92 -31.55 -4.28
CA LYS A 133 6.99 -30.46 -3.97
C LYS A 133 7.77 -29.16 -3.71
N LYS A 134 8.76 -29.14 -2.80
CA LYS A 134 9.61 -27.96 -2.51
C LYS A 134 10.17 -27.34 -3.79
N LYS A 135 10.75 -28.15 -4.68
CA LYS A 135 11.27 -27.69 -5.99
C LYS A 135 10.17 -27.15 -6.93
N LYS A 136 8.98 -27.78 -6.96
CA LYS A 136 7.82 -27.29 -7.71
C LYS A 136 7.22 -26.01 -7.13
N HIS A 137 7.33 -25.79 -5.81
CA HIS A 137 6.88 -24.55 -5.15
C HIS A 137 7.88 -23.41 -5.36
N ALA A 138 9.19 -23.62 -5.23
CA ALA A 138 10.21 -22.62 -5.55
C ALA A 138 10.07 -22.13 -7.00
N THR A 139 10.08 -23.05 -7.98
CA THR A 139 9.92 -22.68 -9.40
C THR A 139 8.55 -22.08 -9.77
N LYS A 140 7.55 -22.13 -8.87
CA LYS A 140 6.31 -21.33 -8.98
C LYS A 140 6.47 -19.95 -8.36
N HIS A 141 7.02 -19.87 -7.14
CA HIS A 141 7.33 -18.62 -6.44
C HIS A 141 8.15 -17.66 -7.30
N ASP A 142 9.25 -18.14 -7.89
CA ASP A 142 10.16 -17.31 -8.70
C ASP A 142 9.46 -16.79 -9.97
N LYS A 143 8.58 -17.61 -10.56
CA LYS A 143 7.73 -17.21 -11.70
C LYS A 143 6.65 -16.21 -11.30
N THR A 144 6.07 -16.35 -10.10
CA THR A 144 5.11 -15.38 -9.56
C THR A 144 5.80 -14.03 -9.35
N LEU A 145 6.95 -14.00 -8.67
CA LEU A 145 7.74 -12.78 -8.46
C LEU A 145 8.06 -12.06 -9.77
N ALA A 146 8.61 -12.80 -10.76
CA ALA A 146 8.94 -12.24 -12.06
C ALA A 146 7.72 -11.74 -12.86
N GLN A 147 6.50 -12.21 -12.57
CA GLN A 147 5.26 -11.69 -13.17
C GLN A 147 4.69 -10.51 -12.39
N THR A 148 4.75 -10.52 -11.05
CA THR A 148 4.33 -9.37 -10.22
C THR A 148 5.22 -8.15 -10.44
N GLU A 149 6.54 -8.34 -10.54
CA GLU A 149 7.50 -7.29 -10.88
C GLU A 149 7.16 -6.63 -12.23
N ARG A 150 6.92 -7.44 -13.27
CA ARG A 150 6.52 -6.96 -14.60
C ARG A 150 5.17 -6.24 -14.59
N ALA A 151 4.21 -6.72 -13.80
CA ALA A 151 2.91 -6.09 -13.64
C ALA A 151 3.03 -4.72 -12.95
N VAL A 152 3.84 -4.62 -11.89
CA VAL A 152 4.13 -3.35 -11.19
C VAL A 152 4.84 -2.37 -12.11
N ALA A 153 5.94 -2.76 -12.76
CA ALA A 153 6.67 -1.90 -13.69
C ALA A 153 5.80 -1.41 -14.88
N ALA A 154 4.88 -2.26 -15.37
CA ALA A 154 3.91 -1.86 -16.40
C ALA A 154 2.86 -0.88 -15.86
N ALA A 155 2.36 -1.09 -14.64
CA ALA A 155 1.42 -0.19 -13.97
C ALA A 155 2.06 1.18 -13.67
N GLU A 156 3.28 1.22 -13.15
CA GLU A 156 4.06 2.45 -12.93
C GLU A 156 4.30 3.22 -14.23
N LYS A 157 4.75 2.53 -15.29
CA LYS A 157 4.97 3.14 -16.60
C LYS A 157 3.68 3.74 -17.16
N LYS A 158 2.54 3.05 -16.98
CA LYS A 158 1.22 3.56 -17.38
C LYS A 158 0.81 4.77 -16.53
N ALA A 159 0.89 4.69 -15.21
CA ALA A 159 0.56 5.79 -14.30
C ALA A 159 1.39 7.05 -14.59
N LYS A 160 2.69 6.89 -14.85
CA LYS A 160 3.59 7.99 -15.24
C LYS A 160 3.21 8.59 -16.61
N ALA A 161 2.80 7.78 -17.58
CA ALA A 161 2.33 8.25 -18.88
C ALA A 161 0.95 8.95 -18.79
N ASP A 162 0.03 8.42 -17.98
CA ASP A 162 -1.28 9.03 -17.72
C ASP A 162 -1.13 10.37 -16.99
N PHE A 163 -0.28 10.45 -15.96
CA PHE A 163 0.07 11.71 -15.28
C PHE A 163 0.73 12.73 -16.23
N ALA A 164 1.66 12.28 -17.09
CA ALA A 164 2.28 13.15 -18.08
C ALA A 164 1.26 13.70 -19.10
N ARG A 165 0.28 12.88 -19.53
CA ARG A 165 -0.83 13.32 -20.41
C ARG A 165 -1.70 14.37 -19.73
N VAL A 166 -2.14 14.14 -18.49
CA VAL A 166 -2.96 15.10 -17.72
C VAL A 166 -2.21 16.42 -17.48
N ARG A 167 -0.91 16.35 -17.18
CA ARG A 167 -0.05 17.55 -17.04
C ARG A 167 0.08 18.32 -18.36
N ALA A 168 0.15 17.62 -19.50
CA ALA A 168 0.23 18.24 -20.81
C ALA A 168 -1.07 18.95 -21.21
N THR A 169 -2.24 18.33 -20.97
CA THR A 169 -3.54 18.96 -21.24
C THR A 169 -3.79 20.16 -20.33
N ALA A 170 -3.52 20.03 -19.03
CA ALA A 170 -3.66 21.14 -18.07
C ALA A 170 -2.73 22.32 -18.40
N LYS A 171 -1.50 22.05 -18.87
CA LYS A 171 -0.61 23.12 -19.36
C LYS A 171 -1.17 23.81 -20.60
N GLY A 172 -1.71 23.04 -21.56
CA GLY A 172 -2.32 23.60 -22.77
C GLY A 172 -3.48 24.55 -22.46
N GLU A 173 -4.38 24.13 -21.56
CA GLU A 173 -5.53 24.92 -21.11
C GLU A 173 -5.11 26.19 -20.37
N ALA A 174 -4.13 26.10 -19.46
CA ALA A 174 -3.55 27.26 -18.78
C ALA A 174 -2.81 28.23 -19.72
N THR A 175 -2.39 27.77 -20.91
CA THR A 175 -1.82 28.61 -21.97
C THR A 175 -2.83 29.11 -23.00
N LYS A 176 -4.15 29.03 -22.73
CA LYS A 176 -5.17 29.67 -23.55
C LYS A 176 -5.06 31.20 -23.39
N THR A 177 -4.20 31.81 -24.20
CA THR A 177 -3.89 33.24 -24.18
C THR A 177 -5.17 34.07 -24.20
N ARG A 178 -5.37 34.89 -23.16
CA ARG A 178 -6.48 35.84 -23.06
C ARG A 178 -6.51 36.70 -24.32
N GLU A 179 -7.65 36.76 -24.98
CA GLU A 179 -7.86 37.65 -26.13
C GLU A 179 -7.61 39.09 -25.68
N THR A 180 -6.56 39.71 -26.23
CA THR A 180 -6.13 41.05 -25.84
C THR A 180 -7.06 42.08 -26.45
N PHE A 181 -7.76 42.83 -25.60
CA PHE A 181 -8.70 43.83 -26.07
C PHE A 181 -7.97 44.97 -26.79
N TRP A 182 -8.55 45.49 -27.87
CA TRP A 182 -7.94 46.54 -28.70
C TRP A 182 -7.53 47.80 -27.90
N PHE A 183 -8.21 48.08 -26.78
CA PHE A 183 -7.93 49.21 -25.89
C PHE A 183 -6.68 49.01 -25.02
N GLU A 184 -6.19 47.78 -24.82
CA GLU A 184 -5.00 47.50 -23.98
C GLU A 184 -3.70 48.08 -24.58
N LYS A 185 -3.71 48.53 -25.84
CA LYS A 185 -2.62 49.27 -26.50
C LYS A 185 -2.52 50.75 -26.08
N PHE A 186 -3.55 51.29 -25.43
CA PHE A 186 -3.66 52.70 -25.03
C PHE A 186 -3.40 52.86 -23.53
N TRP A 187 -3.50 54.08 -22.98
CA TRP A 187 -3.77 54.22 -21.55
C TRP A 187 -5.27 54.07 -21.35
N TRP A 188 -5.70 53.18 -20.45
CA TRP A 188 -7.11 52.90 -20.24
C TRP A 188 -7.40 52.61 -18.77
N PHE A 189 -8.63 52.88 -18.36
CA PHE A 189 -9.21 52.40 -17.11
C PHE A 189 -10.73 52.26 -17.27
N VAL A 190 -11.39 51.61 -16.31
CA VAL A 190 -12.85 51.50 -16.26
C VAL A 190 -13.34 52.26 -15.02
N THR A 191 -14.40 53.06 -15.16
CA THR A 191 -15.00 53.80 -14.04
C THR A 191 -15.84 52.89 -13.15
N THR A 192 -16.23 53.38 -11.97
CA THR A 192 -17.22 52.70 -11.10
C THR A 192 -18.59 52.52 -11.77
N GLU A 193 -18.90 53.34 -12.78
CA GLU A 193 -20.10 53.24 -13.63
C GLU A 193 -19.92 52.28 -14.82
N ASN A 194 -18.79 51.56 -14.85
CA ASN A 194 -18.42 50.58 -15.88
C ASN A 194 -18.22 51.18 -17.29
N CYS A 195 -17.98 52.48 -17.38
CA CYS A 195 -17.57 53.17 -18.61
C CYS A 195 -16.08 52.88 -18.90
N LEU A 196 -15.74 52.56 -20.16
CA LEU A 196 -14.36 52.36 -20.57
C LEU A 196 -13.75 53.70 -21.02
N VAL A 197 -12.74 54.16 -20.29
CA VAL A 197 -11.98 55.39 -20.60
C VAL A 197 -10.69 55.00 -21.29
N VAL A 198 -10.39 55.63 -22.44
CA VAL A 198 -9.23 55.34 -23.29
C VAL A 198 -8.56 56.64 -23.72
N SER A 199 -7.27 56.79 -23.43
CA SER A 199 -6.46 57.96 -23.72
C SER A 199 -5.20 57.58 -24.50
N ALA A 200 -4.82 58.41 -25.47
CA ALA A 200 -3.65 58.19 -26.32
C ALA A 200 -2.37 58.79 -25.71
N ARG A 201 -1.21 58.22 -26.02
CA ARG A 201 0.11 58.69 -25.53
C ARG A 201 0.77 59.72 -26.43
N ASP A 202 0.25 59.91 -27.64
CA ASP A 202 0.83 60.73 -28.72
C ASP A 202 -0.28 61.16 -29.68
N ALA A 203 -0.12 62.31 -30.35
CA ALA A 203 -1.10 62.87 -31.28
C ALA A 203 -1.41 61.91 -32.45
N ALA A 204 -0.41 61.22 -32.99
CA ALA A 204 -0.64 60.23 -34.05
C ALA A 204 -1.42 58.99 -33.53
N GLN A 205 -1.31 58.67 -32.24
CA GLN A 205 -2.14 57.65 -31.60
C GLN A 205 -3.58 58.16 -31.35
N THR A 206 -3.76 59.45 -31.05
CA THR A 206 -5.08 60.11 -30.90
C THR A 206 -5.91 60.00 -32.18
N ASP A 207 -5.37 60.45 -33.31
CA ASP A 207 -6.10 60.41 -34.59
C ASP A 207 -6.44 58.97 -35.02
N ALA A 208 -5.51 58.04 -34.78
CA ALA A 208 -5.70 56.62 -35.04
C ALA A 208 -6.73 55.97 -34.08
N MET A 209 -6.90 56.49 -32.85
CA MET A 209 -7.93 56.08 -31.91
C MET A 209 -9.30 56.56 -32.37
N LEU A 210 -9.43 57.87 -32.60
CA LEU A 210 -10.67 58.53 -33.03
C LEU A 210 -11.23 57.89 -34.29
N LYS A 211 -10.40 57.79 -35.34
CA LYS A 211 -10.81 57.35 -36.68
C LYS A 211 -11.20 55.87 -36.76
N LYS A 212 -10.84 55.05 -35.76
CA LYS A 212 -11.07 53.59 -35.78
C LYS A 212 -12.06 53.09 -34.73
N TYR A 213 -12.20 53.77 -33.60
CA TYR A 213 -12.90 53.22 -32.44
C TYR A 213 -14.03 54.10 -31.88
N VAL A 214 -14.25 55.32 -32.39
CA VAL A 214 -15.39 56.16 -31.99
C VAL A 214 -16.67 55.68 -32.67
N SER A 215 -17.66 55.32 -31.86
CA SER A 215 -19.06 55.15 -32.26
C SER A 215 -19.72 56.53 -32.37
N ARG A 216 -20.64 56.74 -33.33
CA ARG A 216 -21.30 58.05 -33.51
C ARG A 216 -22.32 58.40 -32.43
N ASP A 217 -22.91 57.39 -31.80
CA ASP A 217 -24.21 57.52 -31.13
C ASP A 217 -24.16 57.25 -29.61
N SER A 218 -22.98 56.93 -29.06
CA SER A 218 -22.81 56.48 -27.67
C SER A 218 -21.53 56.94 -26.95
N ASP A 219 -20.59 57.55 -27.66
CA ASP A 219 -19.24 57.77 -27.17
C ASP A 219 -18.96 59.26 -26.93
N ALA A 220 -18.42 59.59 -25.76
CA ALA A 220 -18.03 60.96 -25.42
C ALA A 220 -16.53 61.18 -25.66
N ILE A 221 -16.17 62.40 -26.07
CA ILE A 221 -14.79 62.82 -26.31
C ILE A 221 -14.50 63.98 -25.36
N VAL A 222 -13.42 63.84 -24.57
CA VAL A 222 -13.03 64.79 -23.52
C VAL A 222 -11.63 65.33 -23.79
N HIS A 223 -11.49 66.65 -23.69
CA HIS A 223 -10.23 67.40 -23.75
C HIS A 223 -10.08 68.24 -22.47
N ALA A 224 -8.85 68.42 -21.98
CA ALA A 224 -8.58 69.38 -20.90
C ALA A 224 -8.08 70.69 -21.50
N ASP A 225 -8.47 71.83 -20.93
CA ASP A 225 -8.07 73.16 -21.42
C ASP A 225 -6.63 73.52 -21.00
N VAL A 226 -5.68 72.72 -21.47
CA VAL A 226 -4.24 72.80 -21.18
C VAL A 226 -3.46 72.47 -22.45
N ALA A 227 -2.46 73.28 -22.79
CA ALA A 227 -1.60 73.04 -23.95
C ALA A 227 -0.87 71.69 -23.83
N GLY A 228 -1.11 70.79 -24.80
CA GLY A 228 -0.52 69.45 -24.83
C GLY A 228 -1.31 68.35 -24.09
N ALA A 229 -2.54 68.62 -23.64
CA ALA A 229 -3.40 67.59 -23.04
C ALA A 229 -3.77 66.47 -24.06
N PRO A 230 -3.71 65.18 -23.66
CA PRO A 230 -4.16 64.09 -24.53
C PRO A 230 -5.70 64.02 -24.57
N LEU A 231 -6.24 63.91 -25.78
CA LEU A 231 -7.66 63.71 -25.99
C LEU A 231 -8.08 62.30 -25.53
N THR A 232 -9.17 62.23 -24.77
CA THR A 232 -9.62 61.01 -24.09
C THR A 232 -11.02 60.62 -24.56
N LEU A 233 -11.16 59.37 -24.99
CA LEU A 233 -12.40 58.73 -25.43
C LEU A 233 -13.05 58.02 -24.24
N VAL A 234 -14.34 58.28 -24.00
CA VAL A 234 -15.15 57.59 -22.99
C VAL A 234 -16.25 56.81 -23.71
N LYS A 235 -16.18 55.49 -23.63
CA LYS A 235 -17.23 54.59 -24.11
C LYS A 235 -18.21 54.27 -22.99
N ALA A 236 -19.50 54.45 -23.27
CA ALA A 236 -20.59 54.06 -22.38
C ALA A 236 -20.61 52.52 -22.14
N PRO A 237 -21.15 52.05 -21.01
CA PRO A 237 -21.22 50.61 -20.72
C PRO A 237 -22.08 49.84 -21.74
N PRO A 238 -21.74 48.57 -22.03
CA PRO A 238 -22.44 47.77 -23.04
C PRO A 238 -23.89 47.46 -22.61
N GLY A 239 -24.82 48.29 -23.07
CA GLY A 239 -26.25 48.23 -22.74
C GLY A 239 -26.92 49.60 -22.67
N SER A 240 -26.16 50.69 -22.47
CA SER A 240 -26.72 52.05 -22.41
C SER A 240 -26.74 52.73 -23.80
N SER A 241 -27.71 52.37 -24.63
CA SER A 241 -28.06 53.17 -25.82
C SER A 241 -28.74 54.46 -25.36
N VAL A 242 -28.14 55.63 -25.61
CA VAL A 242 -28.73 56.91 -25.19
C VAL A 242 -30.02 57.17 -25.96
N VAL A 243 -31.12 57.39 -25.26
CA VAL A 243 -32.39 57.80 -25.86
C VAL A 243 -32.29 59.29 -26.15
N GLY A 244 -32.42 59.68 -27.42
CA GLY A 244 -32.20 61.07 -27.87
C GLY A 244 -33.20 62.05 -27.24
N GLY A 245 -32.74 62.83 -26.26
CA GLY A 245 -33.51 63.89 -25.61
C GLY A 245 -33.64 65.11 -26.53
N GLY A 246 -34.79 65.29 -27.17
CA GLY A 246 -35.05 66.40 -28.08
C GLY A 246 -36.19 67.33 -27.62
N GLY A 247 -35.93 68.63 -27.60
CA GLY A 247 -36.94 69.69 -27.76
C GLY A 247 -37.67 70.15 -26.49
N GLY A 248 -37.43 71.41 -26.09
CA GLY A 248 -38.14 72.12 -25.02
C GLY A 248 -37.23 73.13 -24.32
N GLY A 249 -37.29 74.44 -24.54
CA GLY A 249 -38.28 75.22 -25.32
C GLY A 249 -39.15 76.05 -24.37
N GLY A 250 -38.63 77.22 -23.98
CA GLY A 250 -39.24 78.23 -23.12
C GLY A 250 -38.58 79.58 -23.34
#